data_AF-H1VHW0-F1
#
_entry.id   AF-H1VHW0-F1
#
_cell.length_a   1.000
_cell.length_b   1.000
_cell.length_c   1.000
_cell.angle_alpha   90.00
_cell.angle_beta   90.00
_cell.angle_gamma   90.00
#
_symmetry.space_group_name_H-M   'P 1'
#
loop_
_entity.id
_entity.type
_entity.pdbx_description
1 polymer ?
#
loop_
_entity_poly.entity_id
_entity_poly.type
_entity_poly.pdbx_seq_one_letter_code
_entity_poly.pdbx_strand_id
1 'polypeptide(L)'
;MFSLVAGICGAFNTYVNPLGIAAMSWKFYFFYVGWIIVQFVVVYLVFPETKGPSLEQIALLFDGKDAQVGRVNAVADEMLDEKEGGVAVETRERQ
;
A
#
# COMPACT_ATOMS: atom_id res chain seq x y z
N MET A 1 9.42 18.17 7.76
CA MET A 1 8.51 17.07 8.12
C MET A 1 9.18 15.70 7.92
N PHE A 2 9.60 15.35 6.71
CA PHE A 2 10.29 14.07 6.42
C PHE A 2 11.47 13.77 7.36
N SER A 3 12.41 14.72 7.52
CA SER A 3 13.59 14.51 8.37
C SER A 3 13.26 14.34 9.85
N LEU A 4 12.14 14.90 10.34
CA LEU A 4 11.71 14.73 11.72
C LEU A 4 11.17 13.31 11.93
N VAL A 5 10.35 12.81 11.00
CA VAL A 5 9.83 11.44 11.04
C VAL A 5 10.97 10.42 10.94
N ALA A 6 11.87 10.61 9.98
CA ALA A 6 13.05 9.75 9.83
C ALA A 6 13.94 9.76 11.08
N GLY A 7 14.15 10.94 11.67
CA GLY A 7 14.92 11.09 12.90
C GLY A 7 14.30 10.36 14.10
N ILE A 8 12.98 10.47 14.28
CA ILE A 8 12.26 9.79 15.37
C ILE A 8 12.30 8.26 15.18
N CYS A 9 12.08 7.75 13.97
CA CYS A 9 12.20 6.32 13.66
C CYS A 9 13.61 5.80 13.94
N GLY A 10 14.65 6.56 13.52
CA GLY A 10 16.04 6.21 13.76
C GLY A 10 16.41 6.21 15.26
N ALA A 11 15.88 7.17 16.02
CA ALA A 11 16.06 7.22 17.47
C ALA A 11 15.41 6.01 18.16
N PHE A 12 14.19 5.65 17.77
CA PHE A 12 13.53 4.45 18.30
C PHE A 12 14.38 3.19 18.06
N ASN A 13 14.87 3.01 16.84
CA ASN A 13 15.70 1.85 16.50
C ASN A 13 16.99 1.78 17.34
N THR A 14 17.64 2.93 17.55
CA THR A 14 18.91 3.00 18.29
C THR A 14 18.72 2.82 19.79
N TYR A 15 17.65 3.34 20.40
CA TYR A 15 17.50 3.34 21.86
C TYR A 15 16.58 2.23 22.38
N VAL A 16 15.54 1.86 21.64
CA VAL A 16 14.53 0.89 22.11
C VAL A 16 14.98 -0.54 21.81
N ASN A 17 15.63 -0.79 20.67
CA ASN A 17 16.04 -2.14 20.32
C ASN A 17 17.04 -2.75 21.32
N PRO A 18 18.10 -2.03 21.77
CA PRO A 18 19.02 -2.57 22.77
C PRO A 18 18.34 -2.82 24.11
N LEU A 19 17.38 -1.97 24.52
CA LEU A 19 16.62 -2.14 25.75
C LEU A 19 15.72 -3.39 25.70
N GLY A 20 15.07 -3.62 24.56
CA GLY A 20 14.25 -4.81 24.34
C GLY A 20 15.06 -6.09 24.37
N ILE A 21 16.23 -6.10 23.72
CA ILE A 21 17.17 -7.24 23.76
C ILE A 21 17.73 -7.43 25.17
N ALA A 22 18.07 -6.38 25.91
CA ALA A 22 18.55 -6.51 27.29
C ALA A 22 17.49 -7.13 28.23
N ALA A 23 16.21 -6.75 28.06
CA ALA A 23 15.13 -7.24 28.91
C ALA A 23 14.66 -8.67 28.56
N MET A 24 14.62 -9.02 27.28
CA MET A 24 13.99 -10.27 26.81
C MET A 24 14.95 -11.20 26.04
N SER A 25 16.19 -10.75 25.81
CA SER A 25 17.21 -11.47 25.04
C SER A 25 16.66 -11.93 23.69
N TRP A 26 16.89 -13.19 23.33
CA TRP A 26 16.44 -13.78 22.07
C TRP A 26 14.91 -13.77 21.90
N LYS A 27 14.12 -13.65 22.98
CA LYS A 27 12.65 -13.66 22.88
C LYS A 27 12.11 -12.38 22.24
N PHE A 28 12.90 -11.29 22.23
CA PHE A 28 12.51 -10.04 21.58
C PHE A 28 12.34 -10.19 20.06
N TYR A 29 12.93 -11.20 19.42
CA TYR A 29 12.70 -11.47 18.01
C TYR A 29 11.24 -11.80 17.69
N PHE A 30 10.50 -12.42 18.61
CA PHE A 30 9.06 -12.69 18.41
C PHE A 30 8.22 -11.41 18.35
N PHE A 31 8.64 -10.35 19.05
CA PHE A 31 8.00 -9.04 18.92
C PHE A 31 8.12 -8.51 17.48
N TYR A 32 9.30 -8.63 16.86
CA TYR A 32 9.48 -8.23 15.46
C TYR A 32 8.68 -9.09 14.49
N VAL A 33 8.59 -10.39 14.72
CA VAL A 33 7.75 -11.27 13.89
C VAL A 33 6.29 -10.81 13.95
N GLY A 34 5.76 -10.53 15.15
CA GLY A 34 4.42 -9.97 15.32
C GLY A 34 4.25 -8.63 14.61
N TRP A 35 5.22 -7.72 14.76
CA TRP A 35 5.21 -6.42 14.09
C TRP A 35 5.24 -6.51 12.56
N ILE A 36 6.01 -7.46 12.01
CA ILE A 36 6.05 -7.72 10.55
C ILE A 36 4.71 -8.24 10.07
N ILE A 37 4.02 -9.11 10.82
CA ILE A 37 2.68 -9.60 10.46
C ILE A 37 1.68 -8.43 10.40
N VAL A 38 1.71 -7.53 11.39
CA VAL A 38 0.85 -6.33 11.37
C VAL A 38 1.12 -5.48 10.13
N GLN A 39 2.40 -5.21 9.82
CA GLN A 39 2.75 -4.47 8.60
C GLN A 39 2.29 -5.19 7.33
N PHE A 40 2.42 -6.53 7.28
CA PHE A 40 1.97 -7.32 6.14
C PHE A 40 0.47 -7.20 5.92
N VAL A 41 -0.33 -7.26 6.99
CA VAL A 41 -1.80 -7.04 6.91
C VAL A 41 -2.12 -5.64 6.42
N VAL A 42 -1.43 -4.62 6.94
CA VAL A 42 -1.62 -3.23 6.49
C VAL A 42 -1.28 -3.08 5.02
N VAL A 43 -0.14 -3.61 4.57
CA VAL A 43 0.26 -3.58 3.16
C VAL A 43 -0.76 -4.28 2.29
N TYR A 44 -1.20 -5.48 2.69
CA TYR A 44 -2.19 -6.26 1.94
C TYR A 44 -3.53 -5.53 1.76
N LEU A 45 -3.98 -4.77 2.76
CA LEU A 45 -5.28 -4.07 2.70
C LEU A 45 -5.20 -2.66 2.11
N VAL A 46 -4.12 -1.93 2.37
CA VAL A 46 -4.02 -0.48 2.08
C VAL A 46 -3.26 -0.22 0.78
N PHE A 47 -2.31 -1.09 0.41
CA PHE A 47 -1.47 -0.87 -0.75
C PHE A 47 -1.97 -1.73 -1.92
N PRO A 48 -2.53 -1.11 -2.98
CA PRO A 48 -2.90 -1.86 -4.17
C PRO A 48 -1.66 -2.44 -4.85
N GLU A 49 -1.85 -3.53 -5.59
CA GLU A 49 -0.78 -4.19 -6.34
C GLU A 49 -0.18 -3.21 -7.38
N THR A 50 1.11 -2.92 -7.24
CA THR A 50 1.84 -1.99 -8.13
C THR A 50 2.61 -2.71 -9.24
N LYS A 51 2.62 -4.04 -9.26
CA LYS A 51 3.36 -4.82 -10.26
C LYS A 51 2.59 -4.94 -11.58
N GLY A 52 3.12 -4.36 -12.64
CA GLY A 52 2.62 -4.51 -14.01
C GLY A 52 2.15 -3.22 -14.68
N PRO A 53 1.31 -2.39 -14.03
CA PRO A 53 0.84 -1.13 -14.60
C PRO A 53 1.96 -0.10 -14.79
N SER A 54 1.85 0.76 -15.81
CA SER A 54 2.72 1.93 -15.96
C SER A 54 2.48 2.95 -14.83
N LEU A 55 3.46 3.81 -14.52
CA LEU A 55 3.33 4.83 -13.46
C LEU A 55 2.08 5.74 -13.65
N GLU A 56 1.68 5.95 -14.90
CA GLU A 56 0.48 6.71 -15.28
C GLU A 56 -0.82 5.97 -14.92
N GLN A 57 -0.85 4.64 -15.06
CA GLN A 57 -1.98 3.80 -14.66
C GLN A 57 -2.11 3.70 -13.14
N ILE A 58 -0.99 3.72 -12.42
CA ILE A 58 -0.98 3.79 -10.95
C ILE A 58 -1.54 5.14 -10.48
N ALA A 59 -1.16 6.25 -11.12
CA ALA A 59 -1.71 7.57 -10.81
C ALA A 59 -3.24 7.60 -11.01
N LEU A 60 -3.75 6.98 -12.07
CA LEU A 60 -5.21 6.84 -12.29
C LEU A 60 -5.88 5.96 -11.22
N LEU A 61 -5.21 4.91 -10.74
CA LEU A 61 -5.72 4.04 -9.67
C LEU A 61 -5.79 4.74 -8.31
N PHE A 62 -4.86 5.67 -8.03
CA PHE A 62 -4.79 6.42 -6.77
C PHE A 62 -5.63 7.72 -6.79
N ASP A 63 -5.60 8.49 -7.88
CA ASP A 63 -6.26 9.81 -7.99
C ASP A 63 -7.60 9.79 -8.75
N GLY A 64 -7.98 8.66 -9.36
CA GLY A 64 -9.27 8.53 -10.06
C GLY A 64 -9.46 9.51 -11.22
N LYS A 65 -10.67 10.08 -11.38
CA LYS A 65 -11.02 11.01 -12.48
C LYS A 65 -10.28 12.36 -12.42
N ASP A 66 -9.67 12.68 -11.28
CA ASP A 66 -8.91 13.91 -11.07
C ASP A 66 -7.40 13.73 -11.32
N ALA A 67 -6.97 12.53 -11.75
CA ALA A 67 -5.58 12.27 -12.10
C ALA A 67 -5.16 13.15 -13.29
N GLN A 68 -4.18 14.03 -13.07
CA GLN A 68 -3.59 14.86 -14.12
C GLN A 68 -2.62 14.03 -14.97
N VAL A 69 -3.16 13.13 -15.77
CA VAL A 69 -2.38 12.30 -16.70
C VAL A 69 -2.27 13.04 -18.03
N GLY A 70 -1.05 13.22 -18.53
CA GLY A 70 -0.83 13.72 -19.90
C GLY A 70 -1.55 12.79 -20.88
N ARG A 71 -2.50 13.35 -21.65
CA ARG A 71 -3.35 12.70 -22.69
C ARG A 71 -3.10 11.20 -22.87
N VAL A 72 -3.94 10.41 -22.21
CA VAL A 72 -3.85 8.94 -22.14
C VAL A 72 -4.06 8.28 -23.52
N ASN A 73 -3.23 7.28 -23.83
CA ASN A 73 -3.39 6.41 -25.00
C ASN A 73 -4.60 5.47 -24.84
N ALA A 74 -5.20 5.06 -25.97
CA ALA A 74 -6.48 4.33 -26.09
C ALA A 74 -6.68 3.08 -25.22
N VAL A 75 -5.61 2.50 -24.66
CA VAL A 75 -5.66 1.29 -23.82
C VAL A 75 -6.35 1.53 -22.47
N ALA A 76 -6.36 2.76 -21.96
CA ALA A 76 -7.02 3.06 -20.68
C ALA A 76 -8.55 3.13 -20.81
N ASP A 77 -9.07 3.46 -21.98
CA ASP A 77 -10.52 3.55 -22.25
C ASP A 77 -11.14 2.13 -22.20
N GLU A 78 -10.45 1.14 -22.76
CA GLU A 78 -10.90 -0.26 -22.76
C GLU A 78 -10.99 -0.86 -21.34
N MET A 79 -10.08 -0.50 -20.43
CA MET A 79 -10.11 -1.00 -19.04
C MET A 79 -11.19 -0.34 -18.17
N LEU A 80 -11.60 0.88 -18.50
CA LEU A 80 -12.72 1.55 -17.84
C LEU A 80 -14.06 0.93 -18.29
N ASP A 81 -14.20 0.63 -19.58
CA ASP A 81 -15.37 -0.08 -20.12
C ASP A 81 -15.49 -1.51 -19.58
N GLU A 82 -14.37 -2.24 -19.41
CA GLU A 82 -14.41 -3.61 -18.86
C GLU A 82 -14.83 -3.62 -17.38
N LYS A 83 -14.38 -2.64 -16.57
CA LYS A 83 -14.78 -2.53 -15.16
C LYS A 83 -16.20 -1.98 -14.98
N GLU A 84 -16.62 -0.98 -15.76
CA GLU A 84 -18.01 -0.50 -15.72
C GLU A 84 -18.98 -1.58 -16.22
N GLY A 85 -18.59 -2.34 -17.25
CA GLY A 85 -19.32 -3.52 -17.72
C GLY A 85 -19.43 -4.62 -16.67
N GLY A 86 -18.33 -4.96 -15.99
CA GLY A 86 -18.33 -5.97 -14.93
C GLY A 86 -19.21 -5.60 -13.74
N VAL A 87 -19.17 -4.33 -13.30
CA VAL A 87 -19.99 -3.83 -12.19
C VAL A 87 -21.47 -3.71 -12.59
N ALA A 88 -21.77 -3.29 -13.81
CA ALA A 88 -23.14 -3.20 -14.32
C ALA A 88 -23.79 -4.59 -14.49
N VAL A 89 -23.01 -5.59 -14.89
CA VAL A 89 -23.46 -6.99 -15.01
C VAL A 89 -23.70 -7.59 -13.62
N GLU A 90 -22.78 -7.41 -12.67
CA GLU A 90 -22.96 -7.95 -11.31
C GLU A 90 -24.12 -7.29 -10.55
N THR A 91 -24.42 -6.02 -10.83
CA THR A 91 -25.57 -5.32 -10.23
C THR A 91 -26.91 -5.77 -10.83
N ARG A 92 -26.94 -6.20 -12.10
CA ARG A 92 -28.14 -6.71 -12.77
C ARG A 92 -28.51 -8.14 -12.37
N GLU A 93 -27.54 -8.99 -12.04
CA GLU A 93 -27.82 -10.39 -11.66
C GLU A 93 -28.30 -10.57 -10.21
N ARG A 94 -28.26 -9.52 -9.38
CA ARG A 94 -28.74 -9.54 -7.99
C ARG A 94 -30.15 -8.96 -7.81
N GLN A 95 -30.86 -8.60 -8.89
CA GLN A 95 -32.24 -8.09 -8.86
C GLN A 95 -33.24 -9.07 -9.45
#